data_AF-A0A966BV64-F1
#
_entry.id   AF-A0A966BV64-F1
#
_cell.length_a   1.000
_cell.length_b   1.000
_cell.length_c   1.000
_cell.angle_alpha   90.00
_cell.angle_beta   90.00
_cell.angle_gamma   90.00
#
_symmetry.space_group_name_H-M   'P 1'
#
loop_
_entity.id
_entity.type
_entity.pdbx_description
1 polymer ?
#
loop_
_entity_poly.entity_id
_entity_poly.type
_entity_poly.pdbx_seq_one_letter_code
_entity_poly.pdbx_strand_id
1 'polypeptide(L)'
;MRKIDDLKAKVLKAQENSDLASLYVLEQQAHEIFDEETLHGFYANILDLALERLTDILEAHRVMDMNEVQDFTTLRALYEYATEHYSAGQMADASALYEVLSGLSNDKKFSDSLKFHWIASAQNISLDDFISEIADLDATEKAGTFYISCFSKEAQKLLDKPQIERE
;
A
#
# COMPACT_ATOMS: atom_id res chain seq x y z
N MET A 1 31.18 -6.33 0.74
CA MET A 1 31.34 -6.21 2.20
C MET A 1 31.13 -4.78 2.68
N ARG A 2 32.10 -3.86 2.65
CA ARG A 2 31.94 -2.53 3.29
C ARG A 2 30.66 -1.73 2.92
N LYS A 3 30.21 -1.79 1.66
CA LYS A 3 28.95 -1.15 1.23
C LYS A 3 27.68 -1.84 1.76
N ILE A 4 27.68 -3.17 1.82
CA ILE A 4 26.57 -3.96 2.38
C ILE A 4 26.44 -3.67 3.87
N ASP A 5 27.56 -3.67 4.60
CA ASP A 5 27.58 -3.43 6.04
C ASP A 5 27.12 -2.01 6.38
N ASP A 6 27.53 -1.01 5.59
CA ASP A 6 27.08 0.39 5.73
C ASP A 6 25.56 0.53 5.48
N LEU A 7 25.04 -0.14 4.45
CA LEU A 7 23.60 -0.13 4.18
C LEU A 7 22.81 -0.83 5.30
N LYS A 8 23.27 -1.99 5.78
CA LYS A 8 22.65 -2.69 6.92
C LYS A 8 22.63 -1.82 8.18
N ALA A 9 23.70 -1.06 8.45
CA ALA A 9 23.74 -0.13 9.58
C ALA A 9 22.73 1.02 9.44
N LYS A 10 22.55 1.55 8.23
CA LYS A 10 21.53 2.59 7.95
C LYS A 10 20.11 2.06 8.10
N VAL A 11 19.85 0.85 7.59
CA VAL A 11 18.56 0.16 7.74
C VAL A 11 18.25 -0.08 9.22
N LEU A 12 19.19 -0.65 9.97
CA LEU A 12 19.04 -0.88 11.40
C LEU A 12 18.72 0.43 12.15
N LYS A 13 19.45 1.50 11.85
CA LYS A 13 19.20 2.81 12.45
C LYS A 13 17.80 3.34 12.12
N ALA A 14 17.33 3.17 10.88
CA ALA A 14 15.98 3.60 10.51
C ALA A 14 14.92 2.78 11.25
N GLN A 15 15.13 1.47 11.39
CA GLN A 15 14.25 0.57 12.16
C GLN A 15 14.19 0.96 13.65
N GLU A 16 15.33 1.18 14.30
CA GLU A 16 15.40 1.59 15.71
C GLU A 16 14.68 2.92 15.99
N ASN A 17 14.55 3.78 14.98
CA ASN A 17 13.83 5.05 15.08
C ASN A 17 12.40 4.98 14.54
N SER A 18 11.92 3.78 14.16
CA SER A 18 10.62 3.57 13.50
C SER A 18 10.39 4.50 12.30
N ASP A 19 11.46 4.79 11.56
CA ASP A 19 11.49 5.76 10.46
C ASP A 19 11.28 5.05 9.11
N LEU A 20 10.01 4.83 8.77
CA LEU A 20 9.60 4.22 7.51
C LEU A 20 10.08 5.01 6.28
N ALA A 21 10.11 6.34 6.38
CA ALA A 21 10.54 7.18 5.28
C ALA A 21 12.01 6.99 4.94
N SER A 22 12.87 6.90 5.95
CA SER A 22 14.27 6.55 5.76
C SER A 22 14.44 5.17 5.14
N LEU A 23 13.60 4.17 5.50
CA LEU A 23 13.64 2.86 4.86
C LEU A 23 13.31 2.96 3.36
N TYR A 24 12.24 3.66 2.97
CA TYR A 24 11.92 3.85 1.55
C TYR A 24 12.98 4.65 0.78
N VAL A 25 13.71 5.57 1.41
CA VAL A 25 14.85 6.25 0.78
C VAL A 25 16.00 5.29 0.47
N LEU A 26 16.14 4.22 1.27
CA LEU A 26 17.17 3.19 1.10
C LEU A 26 16.74 2.05 0.15
N GLU A 27 15.47 2.00 -0.25
CA GLU A 27 14.87 0.91 -1.04
C GLU A 27 15.65 0.58 -2.31
N GLN A 28 15.98 1.58 -3.12
CA GLN A 28 16.74 1.34 -4.36
C GLN A 28 18.12 0.74 -4.07
N GLN A 29 18.82 1.24 -3.05
CA GLN A 29 20.13 0.69 -2.66
C GLN A 29 19.98 -0.74 -2.11
N ALA A 30 18.91 -1.02 -1.38
CA ALA A 30 18.60 -2.37 -0.89
C ALA A 30 18.43 -3.34 -2.06
N HIS A 31 17.63 -3.00 -3.07
CA HIS A 31 17.48 -3.80 -4.29
C HIS A 31 18.78 -4.06 -5.04
N GLU A 32 19.65 -3.06 -5.11
CA GLU A 32 20.92 -3.18 -5.85
C GLU A 32 21.99 -4.00 -5.10
N ILE A 33 21.92 -4.05 -3.76
CA ILE A 33 23.04 -4.48 -2.90
C ILE A 33 22.72 -5.74 -2.10
N PHE A 34 21.48 -5.92 -1.66
CA PHE A 34 21.07 -7.06 -0.85
C PHE A 34 20.81 -8.30 -1.71
N ASP A 35 21.09 -9.47 -1.15
CA ASP A 35 20.57 -10.72 -1.69
C ASP A 35 19.07 -10.84 -1.42
N GLU A 36 18.42 -11.80 -2.08
CA GLU A 36 16.97 -12.01 -1.99
C GLU A 36 16.49 -12.21 -0.55
N GLU A 37 17.20 -12.99 0.26
CA GLU A 37 16.85 -13.23 1.67
C GLU A 37 16.93 -11.95 2.50
N THR A 38 18.01 -11.18 2.36
CA THR A 38 18.17 -9.89 3.07
C THR A 38 17.15 -8.86 2.58
N LEU A 39 16.86 -8.82 1.28
CA LEU A 39 15.87 -7.92 0.69
C LEU A 39 14.44 -8.25 1.15
N HIS A 40 14.11 -9.54 1.23
CA HIS A 40 12.84 -9.99 1.81
C HIS A 40 12.73 -9.54 3.28
N GLY A 41 13.79 -9.74 4.07
CA GLY A 41 13.83 -9.24 5.45
C GLY A 41 13.70 -7.71 5.54
N PHE A 42 14.28 -6.97 4.60
CA PHE A 42 14.13 -5.51 4.53
C PHE A 42 12.67 -5.09 4.35
N TYR A 43 11.94 -5.72 3.42
CA TYR A 43 10.52 -5.44 3.20
C TYR A 43 9.63 -5.91 4.35
N ALA A 44 9.94 -7.06 4.96
CA ALA A 44 9.23 -7.51 6.16
C ALA A 44 9.32 -6.48 7.29
N ASN A 45 10.48 -5.87 7.51
CA ASN A 45 10.65 -4.82 8.52
C ASN A 45 9.86 -3.53 8.18
N ILE A 46 9.75 -3.15 6.91
CA ILE A 46 8.89 -2.04 6.49
C ILE A 46 7.43 -2.34 6.86
N LEU A 47 6.98 -3.56 6.56
CA LEU A 47 5.62 -3.99 6.85
C LEU A 47 5.34 -4.02 8.36
N ASP A 48 6.22 -4.61 9.16
CA ASP A 48 6.06 -4.70 10.61
C ASP A 48 5.87 -3.30 11.23
N LEU A 49 6.73 -2.35 10.87
CA LEU A 49 6.63 -0.96 11.33
C LEU A 49 5.35 -0.27 10.84
N ALA A 50 4.89 -0.55 9.61
CA ALA A 50 3.66 0.02 9.10
C ALA A 50 2.42 -0.53 9.83
N LEU A 51 2.42 -1.82 10.19
CA LEU A 51 1.35 -2.45 10.96
C LEU A 51 1.32 -1.98 12.42
N GLU A 52 2.49 -1.79 13.05
CA GLU A 52 2.61 -1.17 14.37
C GLU A 52 2.00 0.24 14.35
N ARG A 53 2.39 1.06 13.38
CA ARG A 53 1.83 2.42 13.23
C ARG A 53 0.34 2.41 12.96
N LEU A 54 -0.15 1.49 12.14
CA LEU A 54 -1.60 1.33 11.89
C LEU A 54 -2.35 1.06 13.19
N THR A 55 -1.79 0.22 14.07
CA THR A 55 -2.35 -0.07 15.38
C THR A 55 -2.41 1.19 16.23
N ASP A 56 -1.31 1.95 16.33
CA ASP A 56 -1.26 3.23 17.05
C ASP A 56 -2.29 4.24 16.51
N ILE A 57 -2.47 4.30 15.19
CA ILE A 57 -3.46 5.17 14.52
C ILE A 57 -4.87 4.82 14.96
N LEU A 58 -5.21 3.54 14.92
CA LEU A 58 -6.52 3.03 15.30
C LEU A 58 -6.82 3.28 16.78
N GLU A 59 -5.85 3.00 17.66
CA GLU A 59 -5.97 3.24 19.10
C GLU A 59 -6.11 4.73 19.45
N ALA A 60 -5.40 5.59 18.73
CA ALA A 60 -5.51 7.04 18.90
C ALA A 60 -6.79 7.65 18.29
N HIS A 61 -7.61 6.86 17.61
CA HIS A 61 -8.79 7.31 16.85
C HIS A 61 -8.46 8.47 15.90
N ARG A 62 -7.26 8.43 15.30
CA ARG A 62 -6.80 9.45 14.35
C ARG A 62 -6.96 8.95 12.91
N VAL A 63 -6.97 9.89 11.98
CA VAL A 63 -6.77 9.60 10.55
C VAL A 63 -5.32 9.90 10.17
N MET A 64 -4.81 9.20 9.16
CA MET A 64 -3.51 9.47 8.55
C MET A 64 -3.58 10.69 7.64
N ASP A 65 -2.59 11.56 7.74
CA ASP A 65 -2.43 12.71 6.84
C ASP A 65 -1.40 12.39 5.75
N MET A 66 -1.82 12.38 4.48
CA MET A 66 -0.89 12.13 3.37
C MET A 66 0.19 13.22 3.20
N ASN A 67 0.04 14.39 3.85
CA ASN A 67 1.08 15.42 3.88
C ASN A 67 2.13 15.17 4.97
N GLU A 68 1.83 14.32 5.95
CA GLU A 68 2.77 13.92 6.99
C GLU A 68 3.60 12.73 6.50
N VAL A 69 4.91 12.91 6.46
CA VAL A 69 5.84 11.99 5.77
C VAL A 69 5.71 10.54 6.26
N GLN A 70 5.58 10.34 7.58
CA GLN A 70 5.45 8.98 8.14
C GLN A 70 4.08 8.36 7.88
N ASP A 71 3.02 9.16 7.85
CA ASP A 71 1.67 8.66 7.55
C ASP A 71 1.56 8.32 6.06
N PHE A 72 2.15 9.14 5.19
CA PHE A 72 2.30 8.83 3.77
C PHE A 72 3.02 7.49 3.53
N THR A 73 4.15 7.26 4.18
CA THR A 73 4.91 6.01 4.00
C THR A 73 4.24 4.81 4.65
N THR A 74 3.50 5.02 5.74
CA THR A 74 2.62 3.99 6.33
C THR A 74 1.53 3.58 5.35
N LEU A 75 0.82 4.55 4.77
CA LEU A 75 -0.22 4.28 3.75
C LEU A 75 0.35 3.57 2.53
N ARG A 76 1.55 3.95 2.08
CA ARG A 76 2.25 3.29 0.97
C ARG A 76 2.53 1.83 1.28
N ALA A 77 3.15 1.53 2.42
CA ALA A 77 3.49 0.16 2.82
C ALA A 77 2.25 -0.74 2.93
N LEU A 78 1.18 -0.23 3.54
CA LEU A 78 -0.06 -1.00 3.70
C LEU A 78 -0.78 -1.20 2.37
N TYR A 79 -0.72 -0.23 1.45
CA TYR A 79 -1.27 -0.39 0.10
C TYR A 79 -0.47 -1.43 -0.71
N GLU A 80 0.86 -1.39 -0.65
CA GLU A 80 1.73 -2.37 -1.31
C GLU A 80 1.43 -3.77 -0.78
N TYR A 81 1.28 -3.91 0.53
CA TYR A 81 0.90 -5.18 1.17
C TYR A 81 -0.49 -5.66 0.74
N ALA A 82 -1.50 -4.79 0.71
CA ALA A 82 -2.82 -5.15 0.18
C ALA A 82 -2.75 -5.64 -1.27
N THR A 83 -1.91 -5.00 -2.09
CA THR A 83 -1.72 -5.33 -3.51
C THR A 83 -0.97 -6.64 -3.70
N GLU A 84 0.00 -6.96 -2.84
CA GLU A 84 0.68 -8.26 -2.82
C GLU A 84 -0.31 -9.39 -2.53
N HIS A 85 -1.15 -9.24 -1.49
CA HIS A 85 -2.23 -10.19 -1.18
C HIS A 85 -3.21 -10.32 -2.35
N TYR A 86 -3.56 -9.22 -2.99
CA TYR A 86 -4.46 -9.24 -4.13
C TYR A 86 -3.85 -10.04 -5.30
N SER A 87 -2.59 -9.77 -5.62
CA SER A 87 -1.81 -10.50 -6.63
C SER A 87 -1.69 -12.00 -6.30
N ALA A 88 -1.55 -12.35 -5.03
CA ALA A 88 -1.50 -13.72 -4.55
C ALA A 88 -2.87 -14.44 -4.54
N GLY A 89 -3.95 -13.77 -4.96
CA GLY A 89 -5.31 -14.30 -4.94
C GLY A 89 -5.97 -14.31 -3.56
N GLN A 90 -5.35 -13.69 -2.56
CA GLN A 90 -5.89 -13.49 -1.21
C GLN A 90 -6.86 -12.29 -1.20
N MET A 91 -7.87 -12.36 -2.06
CA MET A 91 -8.77 -11.25 -2.36
C MET A 91 -9.54 -10.74 -1.14
N ALA A 92 -9.91 -11.62 -0.21
CA ALA A 92 -10.61 -11.23 1.02
C ALA A 92 -9.73 -10.37 1.93
N ASP A 93 -8.47 -10.78 2.13
CA ASP A 93 -7.50 -10.06 2.97
C ASP A 93 -7.16 -8.69 2.34
N ALA A 94 -6.90 -8.68 1.03
CA ALA A 94 -6.67 -7.46 0.27
C ALA A 94 -7.88 -6.51 0.35
N SER A 95 -9.09 -7.02 0.15
CA SER A 95 -10.34 -6.26 0.21
C SER A 95 -10.53 -5.59 1.56
N ALA A 96 -10.35 -6.35 2.66
CA ALA A 96 -10.46 -5.81 4.01
C ALA A 96 -9.44 -4.70 4.26
N LEU A 97 -8.20 -4.86 3.80
CA LEU A 97 -7.16 -3.85 3.99
C LEU A 97 -7.44 -2.59 3.16
N TYR A 98 -7.88 -2.72 1.90
CA TYR A 98 -8.29 -1.56 1.10
C TYR A 98 -9.47 -0.79 1.73
N GLU A 99 -10.44 -1.51 2.30
CA GLU A 99 -11.57 -0.92 3.03
C GLU A 99 -11.08 -0.07 4.21
N VAL A 100 -10.22 -0.65 5.06
CA VAL A 100 -9.62 0.04 6.20
C VAL A 100 -8.83 1.28 5.76
N LEU A 101 -7.94 1.15 4.77
CA LEU A 101 -7.13 2.27 4.28
C LEU A 101 -7.99 3.39 3.66
N SER A 102 -9.09 3.04 2.99
CA SER A 102 -10.03 4.02 2.44
C SER A 102 -10.73 4.85 3.51
N GLY A 103 -10.89 4.31 4.72
CA GLY A 103 -11.50 4.99 5.86
C GLY A 103 -10.51 5.74 6.77
N LEU A 104 -9.21 5.43 6.66
CA LEU A 104 -8.19 5.95 7.58
C LEU A 104 -7.30 7.04 7.00
N SER A 105 -7.52 7.49 5.76
CA SER A 105 -6.79 8.61 5.16
C SER A 105 -7.65 9.87 5.10
N ASN A 106 -7.06 11.03 5.35
CA ASN A 106 -7.70 12.33 5.12
C ASN A 106 -7.73 12.73 3.62
N ASP A 107 -6.95 12.05 2.77
CA ASP A 107 -6.89 12.36 1.35
C ASP A 107 -8.05 11.69 0.63
N LYS A 108 -8.95 12.53 0.12
CA LYS A 108 -10.16 12.08 -0.55
C LYS A 108 -9.86 11.30 -1.84
N LYS A 109 -8.81 11.67 -2.58
CA LYS A 109 -8.50 11.01 -3.86
C LYS A 109 -8.02 9.59 -3.61
N PHE A 110 -7.08 9.41 -2.69
CA PHE A 110 -6.61 8.11 -2.24
C PHE A 110 -7.75 7.25 -1.72
N SER A 111 -8.55 7.81 -0.80
CA SER A 111 -9.69 7.12 -0.20
C SER A 111 -10.71 6.67 -1.25
N ASP A 112 -11.03 7.52 -2.23
CA ASP A 112 -11.96 7.15 -3.31
C ASP A 112 -11.35 6.14 -4.28
N SER A 113 -10.05 6.23 -4.57
CA SER A 113 -9.36 5.24 -5.40
C SER A 113 -9.40 3.87 -4.76
N LEU A 114 -9.13 3.74 -3.46
CA LEU A 114 -9.19 2.47 -2.74
C LEU A 114 -10.56 1.81 -2.72
N LYS A 115 -11.65 2.56 -2.87
CA LYS A 115 -12.98 1.96 -3.01
C LYS A 115 -13.07 1.09 -4.26
N PHE A 116 -12.41 1.46 -5.37
CA PHE A 116 -12.37 0.62 -6.56
C PHE A 116 -11.58 -0.67 -6.31
N HIS A 117 -10.43 -0.58 -5.66
CA HIS A 117 -9.63 -1.75 -5.26
C HIS A 117 -10.41 -2.68 -4.33
N TRP A 118 -11.03 -2.10 -3.30
CA TRP A 118 -11.87 -2.80 -2.33
C TRP A 118 -13.03 -3.54 -2.99
N ILE A 119 -13.81 -2.85 -3.84
CA ILE A 119 -14.98 -3.42 -4.49
C ILE A 119 -14.59 -4.48 -5.52
N ALA A 120 -13.54 -4.23 -6.31
CA ALA A 120 -13.07 -5.19 -7.31
C ALA A 120 -12.62 -6.50 -6.65
N SER A 121 -11.76 -6.40 -5.63
CA SER A 121 -11.31 -7.57 -4.86
C SER A 121 -12.47 -8.26 -4.12
N ALA A 122 -13.42 -7.51 -3.54
CA ALA A 122 -14.62 -8.08 -2.91
C ALA A 122 -15.52 -8.84 -3.90
N GLN A 123 -15.53 -8.44 -5.19
CA GLN A 123 -16.28 -9.10 -6.26
C GLN A 123 -15.49 -10.25 -6.91
N ASN A 124 -14.34 -10.63 -6.36
CA ASN A 124 -13.43 -11.63 -6.89
C ASN A 124 -12.95 -11.33 -8.32
N ILE A 125 -12.88 -10.05 -8.69
CA ILE A 125 -12.18 -9.63 -9.91
C ILE A 125 -10.69 -9.87 -9.65
N SER A 126 -9.96 -10.48 -10.59
CA SER A 126 -8.51 -10.68 -10.41
C SER A 126 -7.76 -9.35 -10.53
N LEU A 127 -6.55 -9.26 -9.98
CA LEU A 127 -5.72 -8.06 -10.15
C LEU A 127 -5.42 -7.80 -11.63
N ASP A 128 -5.22 -8.85 -12.43
CA ASP A 128 -5.00 -8.74 -13.89
C ASP A 128 -6.23 -8.18 -14.61
N ASP A 129 -7.44 -8.66 -14.29
CA ASP A 129 -8.69 -8.13 -14.85
C ASP A 129 -8.94 -6.69 -14.39
N PHE A 130 -8.63 -6.39 -13.12
CA PHE A 130 -8.72 -5.03 -12.60
C PHE A 130 -7.79 -4.07 -13.35
N ILE A 131 -6.54 -4.47 -13.56
CA ILE A 131 -5.56 -3.66 -14.29
C ILE A 131 -5.98 -3.46 -15.76
N SER A 132 -6.50 -4.51 -16.41
CA SER A 132 -6.80 -4.47 -17.84
C SER A 132 -8.15 -3.83 -18.19
N GLU A 133 -9.15 -3.94 -17.32
CA GLU A 133 -10.53 -3.50 -17.63
C GLU A 133 -10.96 -2.26 -16.83
N ILE A 134 -10.37 -2.02 -15.65
CA ILE A 134 -10.85 -1.03 -14.68
C ILE A 134 -9.83 0.10 -14.50
N ALA A 135 -8.55 -0.24 -14.33
CA ALA A 135 -7.49 0.75 -14.11
C ALA A 135 -7.12 1.51 -15.40
N ASP A 136 -6.73 2.77 -15.24
CA ASP A 136 -6.04 3.55 -16.26
C ASP A 136 -4.59 3.75 -15.80
N LEU A 137 -3.70 2.82 -16.20
CA LEU A 137 -2.30 2.83 -15.80
C LEU A 137 -1.54 4.01 -16.39
N ASP A 138 -1.83 4.41 -17.64
CA ASP A 138 -1.18 5.55 -18.29
C ASP A 138 -1.51 6.86 -17.55
N ALA A 139 -2.76 7.04 -17.12
CA ALA A 139 -3.16 8.19 -16.34
C ALA A 139 -2.63 8.14 -14.90
N THR A 140 -2.58 6.96 -14.30
CA THR A 140 -1.99 6.73 -12.97
C THR A 140 -0.50 7.09 -12.97
N GLU A 141 0.27 6.61 -13.96
CA GLU A 141 1.70 6.93 -14.08
C GLU A 141 1.92 8.44 -14.22
N LYS A 142 1.12 9.12 -15.05
CA LYS A 142 1.16 10.58 -15.19
C LYS A 142 0.78 11.32 -13.91
N ALA A 143 -0.08 10.74 -13.08
CA ALA A 143 -0.44 11.29 -11.78
C ALA A 143 0.70 11.12 -10.76
N GLY A 144 1.62 10.17 -10.98
CA GLY A 144 2.80 9.96 -10.14
C GLY A 144 2.46 9.43 -8.75
N THR A 145 1.35 8.70 -8.61
CA THR A 145 0.93 8.11 -7.33
C THR A 145 1.56 6.75 -7.12
N PHE A 146 1.82 6.38 -5.86
CA PHE A 146 2.29 5.02 -5.50
C PHE A 146 1.17 3.96 -5.60
N TYR A 147 -0.07 4.38 -5.81
CA TYR A 147 -1.26 3.54 -5.90
C TYR A 147 -1.96 3.75 -7.24
N ILE A 148 -2.74 2.76 -7.68
CA ILE A 148 -3.58 2.92 -8.89
C ILE A 148 -4.69 3.91 -8.56
N SER A 149 -4.60 5.10 -9.15
CA SER A 149 -5.42 6.26 -8.79
C SER A 149 -6.44 6.65 -9.85
N CYS A 150 -6.24 6.20 -11.09
CA CYS A 150 -7.06 6.56 -12.23
C CYS A 150 -7.77 5.33 -12.79
N PHE A 151 -9.01 5.51 -13.22
CA PHE A 151 -9.90 4.42 -13.63
C PHE A 151 -10.68 4.79 -14.90
N SER A 152 -11.05 3.77 -15.66
CA SER A 152 -11.88 3.90 -16.86
C SER A 152 -13.26 4.49 -16.51
N LYS A 153 -13.98 5.03 -17.50
CA LYS A 153 -15.36 5.50 -17.26
C LYS A 153 -16.28 4.35 -16.89
N GLU A 154 -15.98 3.16 -17.41
CA GLU A 154 -16.66 1.92 -17.18
C GLU A 154 -16.49 1.43 -15.73
N ALA A 155 -15.38 1.78 -15.06
CA ALA A 155 -15.14 1.48 -13.66
C ALA A 155 -16.22 2.03 -12.73
N GLN A 156 -16.87 3.15 -13.10
CA GLN A 156 -17.97 3.74 -12.32
C GLN A 156 -19.10 2.74 -12.05
N LYS A 157 -19.32 1.76 -12.96
CA LYS A 157 -20.30 0.69 -12.78
C LYS A 157 -20.04 -0.17 -11.54
N LEU A 158 -18.82 -0.21 -11.00
CA LEU A 158 -18.49 -0.91 -9.76
C LEU A 158 -19.06 -0.22 -8.53
N LEU A 159 -19.05 1.11 -8.52
CA LEU A 159 -19.60 1.92 -7.43
C LEU A 159 -21.14 1.93 -7.43
N ASP A 160 -21.74 1.80 -8.61
CA ASP A 160 -23.19 1.89 -8.78
C ASP A 160 -23.92 0.55 -8.54
N LYS A 161 -23.20 -0.58 -8.44
CA LYS A 161 -23.78 -1.86 -8.07
C LYS A 161 -24.18 -1.82 -6.58
N PRO A 162 -25.40 -2.25 -6.20
CA PRO A 162 -25.77 -2.33 -4.80
C PRO A 162 -24.77 -3.24 -4.07
N GLN A 163 -24.14 -2.69 -3.03
CA GLN A 163 -23.30 -3.46 -2.13
C GLN A 163 -24.19 -4.53 -1.51
N ILE A 164 -23.93 -5.80 -1.84
CA ILE A 164 -24.63 -6.92 -1.21
C ILE A 164 -24.31 -6.80 0.29
N GLU A 165 -25.35 -6.65 1.11
CA GLU A 165 -25.25 -6.62 2.56
C GLU A 165 -24.44 -7.85 3.00
N ARG A 166 -23.27 -7.61 3.60
CA ARG A 166 -22.48 -8.68 4.23
C ARG A 166 -23.27 -9.10 5.48
N GLU A 167 -23.82 -10.31 5.45
CA GLU A 167 -24.45 -10.98 6.60
C GLU A 167 -23.46 -11.23 7.75
#